data_AF-A0A962MWC7-F1
#
_entry.id   AF-A0A962MWC7-F1
#
_cell.length_a   1.000
_cell.length_b   1.000
_cell.length_c   1.000
_cell.angle_alpha   90.00
_cell.angle_beta   90.00
_cell.angle_gamma   90.00
#
_symmetry.space_group_name_H-M   'P 1'
#
loop_
_entity.id
_entity.type
_entity.pdbx_description
1 polymer ?
#
loop_
_entity_poly.entity_id
_entity_poly.type
_entity_poly.pdbx_seq_one_letter_code
_entity_poly.pdbx_strand_id
1 'polypeptide(L)'
;MSEGLAGSQIRSIFFPRRKQHVFHRLNLEYLIPLKSMRRGSVHLLLETGLRTNLRTVGGSDEVIYSLRPQIDGMAGQLLQQGSRLVRELEQLRRQLLAGSRESFATYRAGVEAGLASRKLADALDAATHQHFFHHLLSAEHMLKDVLQVNHRDYRAHFELGWIYLNLLENLPLAEFHLEQSARYARLEDNLVFARFALRHLGDACYCQQKFGKATETALQVLHGQEQPELEHRYECARYMAVGGELASATRRLAGIVTKAPLYYMQAQVERDFTRHDAIRQMLQDLRQARVTRIRHTVHTSWQNHRLAGLILPDRIDPHALFRRTMEKHLRVMSHLPYVTLAQREQQIASLMLEDSRKLIMQEVSARSRAYEYRSERRHRRWVWVNKTGAVLLHGAAILLLSCAMFFAARYVADLAGMGNWLGGNGLVSQLLALTLASGLAGMLLVRFVPPGTRRLLRKQAELDDSLKRLELP
;
A
#
# COMPACT_ATOMS: atom_id res chain seq x y z
N MET A 1 -4.26 14.77 20.42
CA MET A 1 -5.69 14.77 20.07
C MET A 1 -5.94 16.04 19.28
N SER A 2 -6.41 15.94 18.04
CA SER A 2 -6.52 17.10 17.15
C SER A 2 -7.66 18.02 17.57
N GLU A 3 -7.44 19.33 17.45
CA GLU A 3 -8.37 20.43 17.72
C GLU A 3 -9.78 20.24 17.11
N GLY A 4 -9.94 19.41 16.07
CA GLY A 4 -11.23 19.11 15.43
C GLY A 4 -12.20 18.20 16.21
N LEU A 5 -11.78 17.53 17.29
CA LEU A 5 -12.63 16.67 18.14
C LEU A 5 -12.80 17.24 19.57
N ALA A 6 -12.50 18.52 19.78
CA ALA A 6 -12.33 19.10 21.11
C ALA A 6 -13.61 19.05 22.01
N GLY A 7 -14.81 18.93 21.44
CA GLY A 7 -16.04 18.75 22.21
C GLY A 7 -16.30 17.28 22.57
N SER A 8 -16.50 17.00 23.86
CA SER A 8 -16.93 15.68 24.35
C SER A 8 -18.22 15.19 23.66
N GLN A 9 -19.06 16.13 23.23
CA GLN A 9 -20.34 15.90 22.55
C GLN A 9 -20.16 15.47 21.09
N ILE A 10 -19.20 16.05 20.36
CA ILE A 10 -18.90 15.61 18.99
C ILE A 10 -18.35 14.18 19.02
N ARG A 11 -17.56 13.84 20.04
CA ARG A 11 -17.02 12.49 20.23
C ARG A 11 -18.12 11.44 20.46
N SER A 12 -19.19 11.75 21.18
CA SER A 12 -20.28 10.79 21.42
C SER A 12 -21.12 10.52 20.18
N ILE A 13 -21.26 11.51 19.28
CA ILE A 13 -21.88 11.32 17.95
C ILE A 13 -20.98 10.47 17.07
N PHE A 14 -19.68 10.72 17.14
CA PHE A 14 -18.68 10.08 16.30
C PHE A 14 -18.46 8.61 16.66
N PHE A 15 -18.46 8.30 17.96
CA PHE A 15 -18.29 6.96 18.54
C PHE A 15 -19.44 6.62 19.50
N PRO A 16 -20.67 6.44 19.00
CA PRO A 16 -21.84 6.26 19.87
C PRO A 16 -21.75 4.93 20.62
N ARG A 17 -22.11 4.96 21.92
CA ARG A 17 -22.09 3.78 22.81
C ARG A 17 -22.89 2.62 22.25
N ARG A 18 -24.07 2.90 21.70
CA ARG A 18 -24.96 1.90 21.06
C ARG A 18 -24.36 1.19 19.84
N LYS A 19 -23.35 1.80 19.19
CA LYS A 19 -22.55 1.17 18.12
C LYS A 19 -21.17 0.75 18.63
N GLN A 20 -21.04 0.53 19.92
CA GLN A 20 -19.84 -0.01 20.59
C GLN A 20 -18.58 0.80 20.29
N HIS A 21 -18.73 2.11 20.15
CA HIS A 21 -17.64 3.02 19.85
C HIS A 21 -16.90 2.73 18.53
N VAL A 22 -17.56 2.05 17.58
CA VAL A 22 -17.05 1.91 16.21
C VAL A 22 -17.44 3.15 15.41
N PHE A 23 -16.47 3.70 14.68
CA PHE A 23 -16.72 4.80 13.76
C PHE A 23 -17.42 4.32 12.49
N HIS A 24 -18.48 5.03 12.12
CA HIS A 24 -19.17 4.89 10.82
C HIS A 24 -19.29 6.25 10.15
N ARG A 25 -19.11 6.27 8.82
CA ARG A 25 -19.16 7.50 8.04
C ARG A 25 -20.49 8.25 8.18
N LEU A 26 -21.60 7.53 8.30
CA LEU A 26 -22.95 8.10 8.44
C LEU A 26 -23.04 9.13 9.58
N ASN A 27 -22.27 8.92 10.66
CA ASN A 27 -22.28 9.81 11.83
C ASN A 27 -21.74 11.21 11.49
N LEU A 28 -20.94 11.35 10.41
CA LEU A 28 -20.36 12.61 9.96
C LEU A 28 -21.24 13.40 8.99
N GLU A 29 -22.13 12.74 8.26
CA GLU A 29 -22.68 13.34 7.02
C GLU A 29 -23.45 14.63 7.26
N TYR A 30 -24.23 14.69 8.35
CA TYR A 30 -24.97 15.90 8.72
C TYR A 30 -24.13 16.89 9.55
N LEU A 31 -23.08 16.44 10.24
CA LEU A 31 -22.18 17.34 10.96
C LEU A 31 -21.45 18.31 10.02
N ILE A 32 -21.14 17.85 8.80
CA ILE A 32 -20.42 18.64 7.79
C ILE A 32 -21.19 19.91 7.40
N PRO A 33 -22.44 19.85 6.92
CA PRO A 33 -23.22 21.04 6.61
C PRO A 33 -23.58 21.83 7.87
N LEU A 34 -23.88 21.16 9.00
CA LEU A 34 -24.24 21.83 10.26
C LEU A 34 -23.11 22.72 10.81
N LYS A 35 -21.86 22.25 10.73
CA LYS A 35 -20.67 22.97 11.20
C LYS A 35 -19.91 23.70 10.08
N SER A 36 -20.42 23.69 8.85
CA SER A 36 -19.74 24.27 7.68
C SER A 36 -18.28 23.79 7.55
N MET A 37 -18.05 22.49 7.71
CA MET A 37 -16.70 21.93 7.79
C MET A 37 -15.95 22.06 6.46
N ARG A 38 -14.65 22.37 6.55
CA ARG A 38 -13.74 22.40 5.40
C ARG A 38 -13.20 21.01 5.09
N ARG A 39 -12.77 20.78 3.84
CA ARG A 39 -12.20 19.49 3.37
C ARG A 39 -11.12 18.93 4.31
N GLY A 40 -10.19 19.77 4.77
CA GLY A 40 -9.12 19.35 5.68
C GLY A 40 -9.64 18.81 7.01
N SER A 41 -10.68 19.44 7.57
CA SER A 41 -11.33 18.99 8.81
C SER A 41 -12.06 17.67 8.60
N VAL A 42 -12.78 17.52 7.47
CA VAL A 42 -13.47 16.26 7.13
C VAL A 42 -12.48 15.10 6.98
N HIS A 43 -11.39 15.33 6.25
CA HIS A 43 -10.32 14.35 6.09
C HIS A 43 -9.74 13.92 7.44
N LEU A 44 -9.38 14.89 8.28
CA LEU A 44 -8.81 14.63 9.61
C LEU A 44 -9.75 13.82 10.51
N LEU A 45 -11.06 14.11 10.47
CA LEU A 45 -12.07 13.36 11.21
C LEU A 45 -12.16 11.92 10.69
N LEU A 46 -12.30 11.72 9.38
CA LEU A 46 -12.31 10.39 8.76
C LEU A 46 -11.06 9.59 9.14
N GLU A 47 -9.88 10.19 9.00
CA GLU A 47 -8.61 9.57 9.37
C GLU A 47 -8.58 9.17 10.84
N THR A 48 -9.06 10.04 11.73
CA THR A 48 -9.10 9.76 13.17
C THR A 48 -10.08 8.62 13.51
N GLY A 49 -11.25 8.59 12.89
CA GLY A 49 -12.22 7.51 13.07
C GLY A 49 -11.71 6.17 12.58
N LEU A 50 -11.17 6.14 11.36
CA LEU A 50 -10.62 4.93 10.75
C LEU A 50 -9.38 4.43 11.52
N ARG A 51 -8.51 5.33 11.98
CA ARG A 51 -7.38 4.99 12.84
C ARG A 51 -7.84 4.39 14.17
N THR A 52 -8.90 4.95 14.77
CA THR A 52 -9.45 4.42 16.02
C THR A 52 -9.98 3.02 15.83
N ASN A 53 -10.77 2.79 14.78
CA ASN A 53 -11.22 1.47 14.36
C ASN A 53 -10.05 0.50 14.14
N LEU A 54 -9.01 0.91 13.43
CA LEU A 54 -7.86 0.06 13.16
C LEU A 54 -7.12 -0.37 14.44
N ARG A 55 -7.00 0.53 15.42
CA ARG A 55 -6.36 0.23 16.71
C ARG A 55 -7.12 -0.80 17.53
N THR A 56 -8.45 -0.89 17.40
CA THR A 56 -9.24 -1.89 18.16
C THR A 56 -8.93 -3.33 17.75
N VAL A 57 -8.41 -3.54 16.54
CA VAL A 57 -7.99 -4.86 16.03
C VAL A 57 -6.46 -5.02 15.99
N GLY A 58 -5.73 -4.16 16.68
CA GLY A 58 -4.26 -4.21 16.75
C GLY A 58 -3.54 -3.88 15.44
N GLY A 59 -4.21 -3.18 14.51
CA GLY A 59 -3.58 -2.79 13.25
C GLY A 59 -2.57 -1.65 13.41
N SER A 60 -1.59 -1.58 12.49
CA SER A 60 -0.56 -0.54 12.44
C SER A 60 -1.06 0.75 11.78
N ASP A 61 -0.70 1.91 12.34
CA ASP A 61 -0.98 3.22 11.75
C ASP A 61 -0.44 3.36 10.30
N GLU A 62 0.53 2.52 9.89
CA GLU A 62 1.01 2.40 8.51
C GLU A 62 -0.09 2.09 7.49
N VAL A 63 -1.12 1.33 7.89
CA VAL A 63 -2.26 1.00 7.03
C VAL A 63 -3.03 2.26 6.65
N ILE A 64 -3.15 3.23 7.56
CA ILE A 64 -3.88 4.48 7.32
C ILE A 64 -3.18 5.31 6.23
N TYR A 65 -1.84 5.34 6.22
CA TYR A 65 -1.10 6.04 5.15
C TYR A 65 -1.35 5.43 3.77
N SER A 66 -1.48 4.10 3.68
CA SER A 66 -1.85 3.43 2.41
C SER A 66 -3.29 3.71 1.98
N LEU A 67 -4.17 4.08 2.90
CA LEU A 67 -5.58 4.38 2.64
C LEU A 67 -5.85 5.85 2.30
N ARG A 68 -4.82 6.71 2.34
CA ARG A 68 -4.99 8.16 2.17
C ARG A 68 -5.76 8.56 0.90
N PRO A 69 -5.49 8.00 -0.30
CA PRO A 69 -6.26 8.34 -1.49
C PRO A 69 -7.75 8.00 -1.38
N GLN A 70 -8.10 6.88 -0.72
CA GLN A 70 -9.50 6.51 -0.49
C GLN A 70 -10.17 7.43 0.54
N ILE A 71 -9.45 7.80 1.59
CA ILE A 71 -9.94 8.74 2.61
C ILE A 71 -10.17 10.12 1.98
N ASP A 72 -9.25 10.60 1.15
CA ASP A 72 -9.36 11.85 0.41
C ASP A 72 -10.56 11.85 -0.55
N GLY A 73 -10.79 10.74 -1.26
CA GLY A 73 -11.97 10.56 -2.12
C GLY A 73 -13.27 10.61 -1.33
N MET A 74 -13.31 9.91 -0.18
CA MET A 74 -14.46 9.91 0.72
C MET A 74 -14.74 11.30 1.31
N ALA A 75 -13.70 12.03 1.73
CA ALA A 75 -13.83 13.40 2.21
C ALA A 75 -14.42 14.32 1.13
N GLY A 76 -14.00 14.15 -0.14
CA GLY A 76 -14.54 14.89 -1.28
C GLY A 76 -16.04 14.62 -1.50
N GLN A 77 -16.45 13.35 -1.47
CA GLN A 77 -17.86 12.95 -1.62
C GLN A 77 -18.75 13.54 -0.52
N LEU A 78 -18.30 13.42 0.73
CA LEU A 78 -18.99 13.97 1.89
C LEU A 78 -19.14 15.50 1.82
N LEU A 79 -18.08 16.20 1.39
CA LEU A 79 -18.13 17.64 1.23
C LEU A 79 -19.11 18.03 0.12
N GLN A 80 -19.11 17.33 -1.01
CA GLN A 80 -20.06 17.57 -2.10
C GLN A 80 -21.51 17.39 -1.65
N GLN A 81 -21.80 16.34 -0.88
CA GLN A 81 -23.11 16.10 -0.28
C GLN A 81 -23.49 17.22 0.70
N GLY A 82 -22.57 17.61 1.60
CA GLY A 82 -22.78 18.71 2.53
C GLY A 82 -23.06 20.05 1.84
N SER A 83 -22.25 20.43 0.85
CA SER A 83 -22.45 21.66 0.06
C SER A 83 -23.76 21.64 -0.72
N ARG A 84 -24.23 20.47 -1.15
CA ARG A 84 -25.55 20.33 -1.76
C ARG A 84 -26.67 20.62 -0.74
N LEU A 85 -26.62 20.01 0.44
CA LEU A 85 -27.62 20.22 1.50
C LEU A 85 -27.73 21.69 1.92
N VAL A 86 -26.60 22.39 1.99
CA VAL A 86 -26.53 23.84 2.26
C VAL A 86 -27.17 24.66 1.14
N ARG A 87 -26.81 24.38 -0.13
CA ARG A 87 -27.40 25.10 -1.28
C ARG A 87 -28.92 24.92 -1.36
N GLU A 88 -29.41 23.71 -1.13
CA GLU A 88 -30.85 23.45 -1.12
C GLU A 88 -31.56 24.20 0.03
N LEU A 89 -30.91 24.34 1.20
CA LEU A 89 -31.45 25.15 2.29
C LEU A 89 -31.51 26.64 1.92
N GLU A 90 -30.49 27.17 1.26
CA GLU A 90 -30.49 28.55 0.77
C GLU A 90 -31.56 28.79 -0.28
N GLN A 91 -31.77 27.84 -1.19
CA GLN A 91 -32.83 27.90 -2.19
C GLN A 91 -34.21 27.93 -1.53
N LEU A 92 -34.44 27.08 -0.54
CA LEU A 92 -35.70 27.07 0.23
C LEU A 92 -35.92 28.41 0.94
N ARG A 93 -34.89 29.00 1.55
CA ARG A 93 -34.98 30.33 2.16
C ARG A 93 -35.35 31.41 1.15
N ARG A 94 -34.78 31.38 -0.06
CA ARG A 94 -35.13 32.32 -1.14
C ARG A 94 -36.58 32.14 -1.58
N GLN A 95 -37.05 30.91 -1.69
CA GLN A 95 -38.45 30.60 -2.02
C GLN A 95 -39.41 31.11 -0.95
N LEU A 96 -39.10 30.90 0.34
CA LEU A 96 -39.90 31.41 1.46
C LEU A 96 -39.91 32.93 1.53
N LEU A 97 -38.79 33.59 1.22
CA LEU A 97 -38.73 35.05 1.10
C LEU A 97 -39.59 35.56 -0.06
N ALA A 98 -39.56 34.90 -1.22
CA ALA A 98 -40.38 35.26 -2.37
C ALA A 98 -41.88 35.03 -2.13
N GLY A 99 -42.25 33.95 -1.43
CA GLY A 99 -43.61 33.59 -1.05
C GLY A 99 -44.13 34.28 0.23
N SER A 100 -43.31 35.11 0.88
CA SER A 100 -43.66 35.81 2.14
C SER A 100 -44.87 36.75 2.01
N ARG A 101 -45.32 37.04 0.78
CA ARG A 101 -46.55 37.79 0.50
C ARG A 101 -47.84 36.99 0.79
N GLU A 102 -47.78 35.66 0.89
CA GLU A 102 -48.97 34.80 1.00
C GLU A 102 -49.19 34.21 2.42
N SER A 103 -48.15 34.06 3.25
CA SER A 103 -48.29 33.61 4.65
C SER A 103 -47.08 33.96 5.53
N PHE A 104 -47.21 35.01 6.35
CA PHE A 104 -46.17 35.44 7.30
C PHE A 104 -45.80 34.34 8.31
N ALA A 105 -46.76 33.51 8.72
CA ALA A 105 -46.53 32.40 9.64
C ALA A 105 -45.55 31.37 9.07
N THR A 106 -45.71 31.03 7.78
CA THR A 106 -44.83 30.07 7.08
C THR A 106 -43.42 30.64 6.91
N TYR A 107 -43.31 31.93 6.60
CA TYR A 107 -42.03 32.62 6.56
C TYR A 107 -41.32 32.60 7.92
N ARG A 108 -42.05 32.95 8.99
CA ARG A 108 -41.52 32.94 10.37
C ARG A 108 -41.03 31.55 10.77
N ALA A 109 -41.82 30.51 10.49
CA ALA A 109 -41.43 29.12 10.76
C ALA A 109 -40.13 28.75 10.02
N GLY A 110 -39.97 29.15 8.76
CA GLY A 110 -38.72 28.94 8.03
C GLY A 110 -37.50 29.65 8.63
N VAL A 111 -37.69 30.85 9.19
CA VAL A 111 -36.63 31.57 9.93
C VAL A 111 -36.30 30.85 11.23
N GLU A 112 -37.31 30.43 11.99
CA GLU A 112 -37.16 29.69 13.25
C GLU A 112 -36.44 28.35 13.04
N ALA A 113 -36.74 27.62 11.96
CA ALA A 113 -36.01 26.41 11.59
C ALA A 113 -34.51 26.70 11.37
N GLY A 114 -34.19 27.80 10.67
CA GLY A 114 -32.80 28.23 10.48
C GLY A 114 -32.09 28.65 11.76
N LEU A 115 -32.81 29.22 12.73
CA LEU A 115 -32.29 29.53 14.06
C LEU A 115 -32.08 28.26 14.88
N ALA A 116 -32.96 27.28 14.76
CA ALA A 116 -32.81 25.98 15.43
C ALA A 116 -31.54 25.26 14.97
N SER A 117 -31.24 25.22 13.67
CA SER A 117 -29.99 24.62 13.18
C SER A 117 -28.75 25.34 13.72
N ARG A 118 -28.80 26.66 13.89
CA ARG A 118 -27.72 27.44 14.52
C ARG A 118 -27.58 27.09 16.00
N LYS A 119 -28.69 27.04 16.74
CA LYS A 119 -28.70 26.62 18.15
C LYS A 119 -28.15 25.20 18.32
N LEU A 120 -28.47 24.30 17.41
CA LEU A 120 -27.90 22.96 17.38
C LEU A 120 -26.39 22.98 17.14
N ALA A 121 -25.91 23.81 16.20
CA ALA A 121 -24.48 23.99 15.98
C ALA A 121 -23.78 24.56 17.23
N ASP A 122 -24.36 25.58 17.88
CA ASP A 122 -23.86 26.18 19.13
C ASP A 122 -23.82 25.14 20.26
N ALA A 123 -24.84 24.28 20.37
CA ALA A 123 -24.87 23.21 21.35
C ALA A 123 -23.62 22.31 21.22
N LEU A 124 -23.24 21.96 19.99
CA LEU A 124 -22.07 21.11 19.72
C LEU A 124 -20.73 21.79 20.02
N ASP A 125 -20.68 23.13 20.13
CA ASP A 125 -19.48 23.89 20.55
C ASP A 125 -19.50 24.25 22.04
N ALA A 126 -20.57 23.93 22.76
CA ALA A 126 -20.73 24.34 24.14
C ALA A 126 -19.67 23.71 25.06
N ALA A 127 -18.93 24.56 25.75
CA ALA A 127 -17.86 24.15 26.67
C ALA A 127 -18.38 23.41 27.93
N THR A 128 -19.63 23.66 28.33
CA THR A 128 -20.24 23.03 29.51
C THR A 128 -21.47 22.20 29.13
N HIS A 129 -21.73 21.16 29.92
CA HIS A 129 -22.93 20.32 29.76
C HIS A 129 -24.22 21.13 29.87
N GLN A 130 -24.28 22.13 30.75
CA GLN A 130 -25.47 22.95 30.94
C GLN A 130 -25.79 23.80 29.69
N HIS A 131 -24.78 24.43 29.09
CA HIS A 131 -24.97 25.18 27.83
C HIS A 131 -25.37 24.26 26.68
N PHE A 132 -24.75 23.07 26.58
CA PHE A 132 -25.13 22.06 25.60
C PHE A 132 -26.63 21.73 25.68
N PHE A 133 -27.12 21.35 26.87
CA PHE A 133 -28.53 20.99 27.04
C PHE A 133 -29.48 22.16 26.80
N HIS A 134 -29.11 23.37 27.23
CA HIS A 134 -29.93 24.56 26.99
C HIS A 134 -30.09 24.83 25.48
N HIS A 135 -29.00 24.85 24.72
CA HIS A 135 -29.05 25.06 23.28
C HIS A 135 -29.77 23.93 22.54
N LEU A 136 -29.56 22.68 22.96
CA LEU A 136 -30.20 21.50 22.38
C LEU A 136 -31.73 21.52 22.58
N LEU A 137 -32.19 21.74 23.81
CA LEU A 137 -33.62 21.81 24.12
C LEU A 137 -34.30 23.00 23.46
N SER A 138 -33.58 24.13 23.33
CA SER A 138 -34.06 25.30 22.58
C SER A 138 -34.23 24.98 21.10
N ALA A 139 -33.27 24.30 20.46
CA ALA A 139 -33.40 23.86 19.07
C ALA A 139 -34.58 22.88 18.90
N GLU A 140 -34.73 21.92 19.82
CA GLU A 140 -35.84 20.98 19.81
C GLU A 140 -37.21 21.68 19.88
N HIS A 141 -37.38 22.65 20.79
CA HIS A 141 -38.63 23.41 20.91
C HIS A 141 -38.93 24.21 19.64
N MET A 142 -37.94 24.95 19.13
CA MET A 142 -38.12 25.72 17.89
C MET A 142 -38.55 24.83 16.72
N LEU A 143 -37.95 23.65 16.56
CA LEU A 143 -38.33 22.73 15.49
C LEU A 143 -39.74 22.16 15.67
N LYS A 144 -40.18 21.92 16.92
CA LYS A 144 -41.56 21.51 17.20
C LYS A 144 -42.56 22.62 16.85
N ASP A 145 -42.25 23.86 17.20
CA ASP A 145 -43.08 25.03 16.87
C ASP A 145 -43.19 25.23 15.35
N VAL A 146 -42.09 25.05 14.62
CA VAL A 146 -42.08 25.05 13.15
C VAL A 146 -43.04 23.99 12.60
N LEU A 147 -43.01 22.77 13.13
CA LEU A 147 -43.90 21.70 12.67
C LEU A 147 -45.37 21.89 13.05
N GLN A 148 -45.68 22.69 14.08
CA GLN A 148 -47.07 23.09 14.36
C GLN A 148 -47.63 24.02 13.27
N VAL A 149 -46.78 24.89 12.71
CA VAL A 149 -47.15 25.81 11.62
C VAL A 149 -47.12 25.11 10.26
N ASN A 150 -46.06 24.34 10.00
CA ASN A 150 -45.86 23.57 8.76
C ASN A 150 -45.50 22.12 9.06
N HIS A 151 -46.53 21.29 9.27
CA HIS A 151 -46.39 19.85 9.55
C HIS A 151 -45.72 19.04 8.42
N ARG A 152 -45.49 19.64 7.24
CA ARG A 152 -44.84 18.98 6.10
C ARG A 152 -43.38 19.38 5.93
N ASP A 153 -42.84 20.24 6.79
CA ASP A 153 -41.44 20.64 6.71
C ASP A 153 -40.52 19.44 6.93
N TYR A 154 -40.08 18.84 5.82
CA TYR A 154 -39.27 17.63 5.82
C TYR A 154 -37.88 17.86 6.42
N ARG A 155 -37.38 19.11 6.44
CA ARG A 155 -36.08 19.45 7.05
C ARG A 155 -36.21 19.57 8.55
N ALA A 156 -37.26 20.23 9.05
CA ALA A 156 -37.51 20.27 10.48
C ALA A 156 -37.74 18.87 11.06
N HIS A 157 -38.47 18.02 10.34
CA HIS A 157 -38.55 16.59 10.63
C HIS A 157 -37.17 15.91 10.62
N PHE A 158 -36.32 16.16 9.63
CA PHE A 158 -34.98 15.57 9.60
C PHE A 158 -34.15 15.96 10.83
N GLU A 159 -34.11 17.26 11.17
CA GLU A 159 -33.27 17.76 12.26
C GLU A 159 -33.73 17.23 13.63
N LEU A 160 -35.04 17.19 13.88
CA LEU A 160 -35.58 16.52 15.08
C LEU A 160 -35.20 15.04 15.10
N GLY A 161 -35.38 14.34 13.98
CA GLY A 161 -35.00 12.94 13.86
C GLY A 161 -33.52 12.69 14.15
N TRP A 162 -32.65 13.56 13.64
CA TRP A 162 -31.21 13.49 13.86
C TRP A 162 -30.82 13.81 15.31
N ILE A 163 -31.46 14.81 15.94
CA ILE A 163 -31.29 15.14 17.37
C ILE A 163 -31.69 13.95 18.24
N TYR A 164 -32.87 13.37 18.00
CA TYR A 164 -33.34 12.21 18.76
C TYR A 164 -32.47 10.98 18.57
N LEU A 165 -31.95 10.76 17.36
CA LEU A 165 -31.02 9.67 17.10
C LEU A 165 -29.70 9.90 17.83
N ASN A 166 -29.05 11.05 17.67
CA ASN A 166 -27.64 11.24 18.00
C ASN A 166 -27.38 11.89 19.36
N LEU A 167 -28.29 12.72 19.87
CA LEU A 167 -28.05 13.55 21.05
C LEU A 167 -28.96 13.20 22.23
N LEU A 168 -30.23 12.90 21.98
CA LEU A 168 -31.21 12.58 23.03
C LEU A 168 -31.47 11.07 23.20
N GLU A 169 -30.98 10.25 22.27
CA GLU A 169 -31.13 8.79 22.25
C GLU A 169 -32.59 8.28 22.33
N ASN A 170 -33.56 9.08 21.87
CA ASN A 170 -34.97 8.70 21.78
C ASN A 170 -35.26 8.06 20.41
N LEU A 171 -34.95 6.76 20.30
CA LEU A 171 -35.01 6.06 19.02
C LEU A 171 -36.41 6.01 18.37
N PRO A 172 -37.53 5.81 19.10
CA PRO A 172 -38.86 5.84 18.51
C PRO A 172 -39.22 7.19 17.88
N LEU A 173 -38.90 8.30 18.55
CA LEU A 173 -39.12 9.63 17.96
C LEU A 173 -38.18 9.89 16.77
N ALA A 174 -36.93 9.39 16.84
CA ALA A 174 -36.02 9.47 15.73
C ALA A 174 -36.58 8.79 14.47
N GLU A 175 -37.08 7.54 14.60
CA GLU A 175 -37.71 6.82 13.51
C GLU A 175 -38.93 7.58 12.96
N PHE A 176 -39.83 8.03 13.83
CA PHE A 176 -41.02 8.79 13.41
C PHE A 176 -40.63 10.02 12.56
N HIS A 177 -39.76 10.88 13.08
CA HIS A 177 -39.40 12.11 12.40
C HIS A 177 -38.57 11.87 11.12
N LEU A 178 -37.68 10.88 11.10
CA LEU A 178 -36.93 10.53 9.88
C LEU A 178 -37.83 9.91 8.80
N GLU A 179 -38.83 9.13 9.18
CA GLU A 179 -39.84 8.59 8.26
C GLU A 179 -40.70 9.71 7.65
N GLN A 180 -41.17 10.65 8.48
CA GLN A 180 -41.88 11.84 7.99
C GLN A 180 -41.02 12.68 7.06
N SER A 181 -39.75 12.88 7.41
CA SER A 181 -38.79 13.61 6.58
C SER A 181 -38.63 12.99 5.19
N ALA A 182 -38.38 11.67 5.12
CA ALA A 182 -38.26 10.97 3.86
C ALA A 182 -39.55 11.04 3.02
N ARG A 183 -40.71 10.88 3.67
CA ARG A 183 -42.02 10.94 3.02
C ARG A 183 -42.31 12.30 2.42
N TYR A 184 -42.18 13.37 3.19
CA TYR A 184 -42.50 14.72 2.72
C TYR A 184 -41.48 15.23 1.70
N ALA A 185 -40.19 14.92 1.86
CA ALA A 185 -39.19 15.24 0.85
C ALA A 185 -39.51 14.58 -0.50
N ARG A 186 -40.07 13.37 -0.50
CA ARG A 186 -40.52 12.68 -1.72
C ARG A 186 -41.75 13.34 -2.33
N LEU A 187 -42.71 13.77 -1.51
CA LEU A 187 -43.91 14.48 -1.96
C LEU A 187 -43.58 15.84 -2.59
N GLU A 188 -42.49 16.47 -2.16
CA GLU A 188 -41.95 17.71 -2.73
C GLU A 188 -40.93 17.48 -3.86
N ASP A 189 -40.86 16.26 -4.41
CA ASP A 189 -39.95 15.87 -5.49
C ASP A 189 -38.44 16.05 -5.19
N ASN A 190 -38.07 16.19 -3.91
CA ASN A 190 -36.67 16.18 -3.47
C ASN A 190 -36.20 14.76 -3.18
N LEU A 191 -36.06 13.95 -4.23
CA LEU A 191 -35.67 12.54 -4.14
C LEU A 191 -34.29 12.32 -3.49
N VAL A 192 -33.38 13.28 -3.61
CA VAL A 192 -32.04 13.14 -3.03
C VAL A 192 -32.07 13.37 -1.53
N PHE A 193 -32.79 14.37 -1.05
CA PHE A 193 -33.00 14.55 0.38
C PHE A 193 -33.81 13.40 0.97
N ALA A 194 -34.83 12.91 0.27
CA ALA A 194 -35.60 11.74 0.71
C ALA A 194 -34.68 10.53 0.93
N ARG A 195 -33.75 10.26 0.00
CA ARG A 195 -32.72 9.22 0.15
C ARG A 195 -31.79 9.48 1.33
N PHE A 196 -31.34 10.73 1.50
CA PHE A 196 -30.52 11.11 2.64
C PHE A 196 -31.23 10.83 3.99
N ALA A 197 -32.50 11.22 4.11
CA ALA A 197 -33.32 10.93 5.28
C ALA A 197 -33.53 9.41 5.50
N LEU A 198 -33.81 8.65 4.44
CA LEU A 198 -33.98 7.19 4.51
C LEU A 198 -32.72 6.49 5.06
N ARG A 199 -31.51 6.95 4.74
CA ARG A 199 -30.29 6.34 5.31
C ARG A 199 -30.23 6.47 6.82
N HIS A 200 -30.54 7.66 7.33
CA HIS A 200 -30.60 7.90 8.76
C HIS A 200 -31.76 7.14 9.41
N LEU A 201 -32.90 6.99 8.72
CA LEU A 201 -33.99 6.12 9.17
C LEU A 201 -33.54 4.67 9.30
N GLY A 202 -32.79 4.14 8.34
CA GLY A 202 -32.23 2.79 8.39
C GLY A 202 -31.33 2.59 9.61
N ASP A 203 -30.50 3.59 9.94
CA ASP A 203 -29.65 3.56 11.14
C ASP A 203 -30.46 3.66 12.44
N ALA A 204 -31.53 4.45 12.47
CA ALA A 204 -32.46 4.51 13.61
C ALA A 204 -33.17 3.17 13.82
N CYS A 205 -33.67 2.54 12.76
CA CYS A 205 -34.27 1.20 12.82
C CYS A 205 -33.26 0.14 13.27
N TYR A 206 -32.02 0.20 12.78
CA TYR A 206 -30.93 -0.67 13.22
C TYR A 206 -30.66 -0.51 14.72
N CYS A 207 -30.59 0.74 15.22
CA CYS A 207 -30.39 1.00 16.65
C CYS A 207 -31.55 0.48 17.51
N GLN A 208 -32.77 0.38 16.96
CA GLN A 208 -33.93 -0.23 17.61
C GLN A 208 -34.00 -1.75 17.46
N GLN A 209 -32.98 -2.38 16.85
CA GLN A 209 -32.98 -3.81 16.53
C GLN A 209 -34.08 -4.25 15.54
N LYS A 210 -34.69 -3.29 14.81
CA LYS A 210 -35.65 -3.55 13.72
C LYS A 210 -34.90 -3.83 12.42
N PHE A 211 -34.10 -4.89 12.40
CA PHE A 211 -33.14 -5.18 11.31
C PHE A 211 -33.79 -5.39 9.94
N GLY A 212 -34.99 -5.97 9.90
CA GLY A 212 -35.78 -6.10 8.66
C GLY A 212 -36.11 -4.74 8.05
N LYS A 213 -36.69 -3.83 8.84
CA LYS A 213 -37.03 -2.46 8.40
C LYS A 213 -35.78 -1.65 8.02
N ALA A 214 -34.68 -1.83 8.75
CA ALA A 214 -33.39 -1.21 8.43
C ALA A 214 -32.86 -1.66 7.06
N THR A 215 -32.92 -2.97 6.79
CA THR A 215 -32.53 -3.56 5.50
C THR A 215 -33.43 -3.09 4.37
N GLU A 216 -34.74 -3.10 4.56
CA GLU A 216 -35.70 -2.63 3.57
C GLU A 216 -35.45 -1.17 3.20
N THR A 217 -35.27 -0.31 4.21
CA THR A 217 -35.00 1.12 4.03
C THR A 217 -33.68 1.34 3.28
N ALA A 218 -32.62 0.59 3.63
CA ALA A 218 -31.35 0.65 2.92
C ALA A 218 -31.49 0.19 1.45
N LEU A 219 -32.27 -0.86 1.18
CA LEU A 219 -32.55 -1.32 -0.19
C LEU A 219 -33.35 -0.30 -1.00
N GLN A 220 -34.31 0.40 -0.39
CA GLN A 220 -35.06 1.48 -1.05
C GLN A 220 -34.14 2.62 -1.52
N VAL A 221 -33.10 2.96 -0.75
CA VAL A 221 -32.11 3.97 -1.17
C VAL A 221 -31.27 3.51 -2.35
N LEU A 222 -30.92 2.22 -2.38
CA LEU A 222 -30.15 1.62 -3.48
C LEU A 222 -30.99 1.45 -4.75
N HIS A 223 -32.31 1.29 -4.62
CA HIS A 223 -33.23 1.15 -5.74
C HIS A 223 -33.41 2.50 -6.47
N GLY A 224 -33.15 2.52 -7.78
CA GLY A 224 -33.22 3.74 -8.60
C GLY A 224 -31.96 4.61 -8.59
N GLN A 225 -30.81 4.07 -8.16
CA GLN A 225 -29.49 4.66 -8.45
C GLN A 225 -28.76 3.81 -9.49
N GLU A 226 -28.23 4.44 -10.55
CA GLU A 226 -27.41 3.74 -11.55
C GLU A 226 -26.09 3.25 -10.94
N GLN A 227 -25.48 4.07 -10.08
CA GLN A 227 -24.23 3.74 -9.38
C GLN A 227 -24.33 4.08 -7.89
N PRO A 228 -24.95 3.20 -7.08
CA PRO A 228 -25.05 3.45 -5.66
C PRO A 228 -23.68 3.44 -5.00
N GLU A 229 -23.45 4.46 -4.17
CA GLU A 229 -22.20 4.65 -3.44
C GLU A 229 -21.89 3.45 -2.54
N LEU A 230 -20.60 3.14 -2.42
CA LEU A 230 -20.12 1.94 -1.72
C LEU A 230 -20.51 1.92 -0.24
N GLU A 231 -20.55 3.09 0.42
CA GLU A 231 -20.93 3.20 1.83
C GLU A 231 -22.35 2.69 2.10
N HIS A 232 -23.31 3.06 1.25
CA HIS A 232 -24.69 2.62 1.38
C HIS A 232 -24.82 1.11 1.22
N ARG A 233 -24.06 0.54 0.27
CA ARG A 233 -24.02 -0.92 0.08
C ARG A 233 -23.39 -1.61 1.29
N TYR A 234 -22.41 -0.97 1.93
CA TYR A 234 -21.75 -1.48 3.13
C TYR A 234 -22.70 -1.48 4.34
N GLU A 235 -23.41 -0.37 4.58
CA GLU A 235 -24.46 -0.27 5.60
C GLU A 235 -25.57 -1.32 5.38
N CYS A 236 -26.03 -1.47 4.14
CA CYS A 236 -27.01 -2.49 3.77
C CYS A 236 -26.50 -3.91 4.06
N ALA A 237 -25.26 -4.23 3.68
CA ALA A 237 -24.65 -5.52 3.99
C ALA A 237 -24.56 -5.77 5.50
N ARG A 238 -24.28 -4.73 6.29
CA ARG A 238 -24.27 -4.79 7.76
C ARG A 238 -25.65 -5.12 8.31
N TYR A 239 -26.68 -4.41 7.85
CA TYR A 239 -28.07 -4.65 8.29
C TYR A 239 -28.55 -6.06 7.92
N MET A 240 -28.19 -6.54 6.74
CA MET A 240 -28.47 -7.92 6.32
C MET A 240 -27.74 -8.95 7.18
N ALA A 241 -26.46 -8.73 7.49
CA ALA A 241 -25.69 -9.65 8.33
C ALA A 241 -26.30 -9.75 9.73
N VAL A 242 -26.64 -8.61 10.33
CA VAL A 242 -27.23 -8.59 11.67
C VAL A 242 -28.63 -9.21 11.70
N GLY A 243 -29.41 -8.99 10.62
CA GLY A 243 -30.77 -9.51 10.44
C GLY A 243 -30.85 -10.98 10.01
N GLY A 244 -29.71 -11.67 9.83
CA GLY A 244 -29.66 -13.10 9.52
C GLY A 244 -29.58 -13.44 8.02
N GLU A 245 -29.64 -12.46 7.12
CA GLU A 245 -29.49 -12.64 5.66
C GLU A 245 -28.01 -12.79 5.23
N LEU A 246 -27.32 -13.74 5.86
CA LEU A 246 -25.86 -13.90 5.80
C LEU A 246 -25.32 -14.12 4.39
N ALA A 247 -25.97 -14.94 3.57
CA ALA A 247 -25.52 -15.24 2.21
C ALA A 247 -25.55 -13.97 1.32
N SER A 248 -26.63 -13.19 1.42
CA SER A 248 -26.80 -11.92 0.70
C SER A 248 -25.80 -10.87 1.19
N ALA A 249 -25.64 -10.73 2.51
CA ALA A 249 -24.67 -9.84 3.12
C ALA A 249 -23.25 -10.14 2.66
N THR A 250 -22.84 -11.41 2.71
CA THR A 250 -21.50 -11.88 2.33
C THR A 250 -21.21 -11.56 0.86
N ARG A 251 -22.14 -11.88 -0.05
CA ARG A 251 -21.99 -11.60 -1.49
C ARG A 251 -21.87 -10.10 -1.78
N ARG A 252 -22.70 -9.28 -1.14
CA ARG A 252 -22.66 -7.82 -1.28
C ARG A 252 -21.34 -7.25 -0.76
N LEU A 253 -20.93 -7.65 0.44
CA LEU A 253 -19.69 -7.20 1.06
C LEU A 253 -18.46 -7.57 0.22
N ALA A 254 -18.40 -8.79 -0.33
CA ALA A 254 -17.33 -9.19 -1.23
C ALA A 254 -17.22 -8.27 -2.47
N GLY A 255 -18.36 -7.90 -3.07
CA GLY A 255 -18.41 -6.95 -4.18
C GLY A 255 -17.97 -5.53 -3.82
N ILE A 256 -18.08 -5.12 -2.56
CA ILE A 256 -17.63 -3.81 -2.07
C ILE A 256 -16.12 -3.83 -1.82
N VAL A 257 -15.64 -4.84 -1.09
CA VAL A 257 -14.24 -5.03 -0.72
C VAL A 257 -13.32 -5.18 -1.94
N THR A 258 -13.81 -5.83 -2.99
CA THR A 258 -13.07 -5.98 -4.26
C THR A 258 -12.88 -4.66 -4.99
N LYS A 259 -13.83 -3.72 -4.86
CA LYS A 259 -13.77 -2.38 -5.48
C LYS A 259 -12.97 -1.38 -4.66
N ALA A 260 -13.08 -1.42 -3.34
CA ALA A 260 -12.41 -0.49 -2.44
C ALA A 260 -11.84 -1.21 -1.20
N PRO A 261 -10.51 -1.36 -1.09
CA PRO A 261 -9.87 -2.09 0.01
C PRO A 261 -10.10 -1.50 1.40
N LEU A 262 -10.50 -0.23 1.50
CA LEU A 262 -10.88 0.42 2.78
C LEU A 262 -11.96 -0.39 3.52
N TYR A 263 -12.94 -0.92 2.79
CA TYR A 263 -14.05 -1.68 3.37
C TYR A 263 -13.62 -3.05 3.88
N TYR A 264 -12.47 -3.58 3.44
CA TYR A 264 -11.88 -4.77 4.06
C TYR A 264 -11.50 -4.46 5.50
N MET A 265 -10.80 -3.35 5.71
CA MET A 265 -10.35 -2.93 7.04
C MET A 265 -11.55 -2.62 7.94
N GLN A 266 -12.54 -1.88 7.43
CA GLN A 266 -13.77 -1.62 8.19
C GLN A 266 -14.51 -2.91 8.53
N ALA A 267 -14.57 -3.88 7.63
CA ALA A 267 -15.25 -5.14 7.90
C ALA A 267 -14.54 -6.00 8.97
N GLN A 268 -13.23 -5.86 9.13
CA GLN A 268 -12.48 -6.55 10.18
C GLN A 268 -12.76 -6.03 11.59
N VAL A 269 -13.22 -4.78 11.73
CA VAL A 269 -13.51 -4.16 13.03
C VAL A 269 -15.00 -4.17 13.36
N GLU A 270 -15.85 -4.37 12.36
CA GLU A 270 -17.31 -4.34 12.49
C GLU A 270 -17.80 -5.62 13.19
N ARG A 271 -18.41 -5.48 14.37
CA ARG A 271 -18.88 -6.62 15.17
C ARG A 271 -19.94 -7.41 14.45
N ASP A 272 -20.81 -6.73 13.72
CA ASP A 272 -21.88 -7.37 12.96
C ASP A 272 -21.34 -8.28 11.85
N PHE A 273 -20.08 -8.12 11.44
CA PHE A 273 -19.40 -9.00 10.51
C PHE A 273 -18.50 -10.02 11.20
N THR A 274 -17.71 -9.58 12.19
CA THR A 274 -16.72 -10.45 12.85
C THR A 274 -17.35 -11.58 13.68
N ARG A 275 -18.61 -11.44 14.10
CA ARG A 275 -19.36 -12.49 14.77
C ARG A 275 -19.79 -13.66 13.86
N HIS A 276 -19.62 -13.54 12.55
CA HIS A 276 -20.07 -14.53 11.57
C HIS A 276 -18.91 -15.18 10.80
N ASP A 277 -18.77 -16.49 10.97
CA ASP A 277 -17.70 -17.28 10.35
C ASP A 277 -17.68 -17.19 8.82
N ALA A 278 -18.86 -17.21 8.18
CA ALA A 278 -18.97 -17.10 6.73
C ALA A 278 -18.37 -15.81 6.19
N ILE A 279 -18.55 -14.69 6.89
CA ILE A 279 -17.99 -13.39 6.48
C ILE A 279 -16.49 -13.35 6.75
N ARG A 280 -16.04 -13.87 7.90
CA ARG A 280 -14.60 -13.99 8.21
C ARG A 280 -13.87 -14.84 7.18
N GLN A 281 -14.45 -15.98 6.82
CA GLN A 281 -13.91 -16.87 5.78
C GLN A 281 -13.86 -16.15 4.43
N MET A 282 -14.94 -15.47 4.03
CA MET A 282 -14.97 -14.71 2.78
C MET A 282 -13.86 -13.65 2.72
N LEU A 283 -13.59 -12.92 3.81
CA LEU A 283 -12.49 -11.95 3.86
C LEU A 283 -11.13 -12.66 3.70
N GLN A 284 -10.92 -13.79 4.36
CA GLN A 284 -9.71 -14.60 4.21
C GLN A 284 -9.55 -15.11 2.77
N ASP A 285 -10.63 -15.58 2.14
CA ASP A 285 -10.64 -16.06 0.75
C ASP A 285 -10.28 -14.93 -0.22
N LEU A 286 -10.83 -13.73 -0.03
CA LEU A 286 -10.48 -12.55 -0.85
C LEU A 286 -9.01 -12.19 -0.72
N ARG A 287 -8.46 -12.25 0.49
CA ARG A 287 -7.03 -12.05 0.74
C ARG A 287 -6.20 -13.13 0.05
N GLN A 288 -6.57 -14.39 0.19
CA GLN A 288 -5.86 -15.52 -0.42
C GLN A 288 -5.91 -15.46 -1.95
N ALA A 289 -7.04 -15.05 -2.52
CA ALA A 289 -7.18 -14.82 -3.96
C ALA A 289 -6.25 -13.70 -4.46
N ARG A 290 -6.03 -12.64 -3.67
CA ARG A 290 -5.04 -11.58 -3.99
C ARG A 290 -3.62 -12.13 -3.97
N VAL A 291 -3.24 -12.86 -2.92
CA VAL A 291 -1.90 -13.50 -2.84
C VAL A 291 -1.68 -14.47 -4.02
N THR A 292 -2.69 -15.25 -4.37
CA THR A 292 -2.65 -16.20 -5.49
C THR A 292 -2.46 -15.48 -6.82
N ARG A 293 -3.12 -14.33 -7.03
CA ARG A 293 -2.91 -13.50 -8.23
C ARG A 293 -1.50 -12.92 -8.30
N ILE A 294 -0.97 -12.37 -7.20
CA ILE A 294 0.42 -11.89 -7.15
C ILE A 294 1.37 -13.04 -7.51
N ARG A 295 1.20 -14.20 -6.87
CA ARG A 295 2.01 -15.40 -7.16
C ARG A 295 1.94 -15.80 -8.63
N HIS A 296 0.74 -15.82 -9.21
CA HIS A 296 0.54 -16.16 -10.62
C HIS A 296 1.25 -15.15 -11.52
N THR A 297 1.05 -13.85 -11.31
CA THR A 297 1.72 -12.77 -12.07
C THR A 297 3.25 -12.91 -11.99
N VAL A 298 3.81 -13.12 -10.80
CA VAL A 298 5.26 -13.31 -10.63
C VAL A 298 5.74 -14.57 -11.35
N HIS A 299 4.99 -15.67 -11.29
CA HIS A 299 5.38 -16.90 -11.97
C HIS A 299 5.36 -16.76 -13.50
N THR A 300 4.30 -16.16 -14.05
CA THR A 300 4.18 -15.89 -15.49
C THR A 300 5.28 -14.93 -15.95
N SER A 301 5.54 -13.87 -15.20
CA SER A 301 6.64 -12.94 -15.50
C SER A 301 8.01 -13.61 -15.40
N TRP A 302 8.20 -14.53 -14.45
CA TRP A 302 9.44 -15.32 -14.34
C TRP A 302 9.63 -16.25 -15.54
N GLN A 303 8.58 -16.96 -15.98
CA GLN A 303 8.65 -17.83 -17.16
C GLN A 303 9.08 -17.07 -18.43
N ASN A 304 8.67 -15.80 -18.54
CA ASN A 304 9.06 -14.91 -19.63
C ASN A 304 10.38 -14.15 -19.38
N HIS A 305 10.99 -14.32 -18.20
CA HIS A 305 12.20 -13.61 -17.82
C HIS A 305 13.43 -14.28 -18.44
N ARG A 306 14.38 -13.48 -18.96
CA ARG A 306 15.61 -14.00 -19.59
C ARG A 306 16.39 -14.99 -18.71
N LEU A 307 16.39 -14.76 -17.39
CA LEU A 307 17.03 -15.63 -16.38
C LEU A 307 16.44 -17.03 -16.27
N ALA A 308 15.15 -17.23 -16.59
CA ALA A 308 14.53 -18.54 -16.43
C ALA A 308 15.05 -19.56 -17.45
N GLY A 309 15.38 -19.12 -18.67
CA GLY A 309 15.94 -19.98 -19.71
C GLY A 309 17.47 -20.09 -19.70
N LEU A 310 18.16 -19.34 -18.83
CA LEU A 310 19.62 -19.32 -18.82
C LEU A 310 20.19 -20.52 -18.07
N ILE A 311 20.96 -21.33 -18.79
CA ILE A 311 21.76 -22.40 -18.21
C ILE A 311 23.00 -21.75 -17.57
N LEU A 312 22.96 -21.54 -16.26
CA LEU A 312 24.09 -21.00 -15.52
C LEU A 312 25.13 -22.10 -15.22
N PRO A 313 26.44 -21.78 -15.33
CA PRO A 313 27.49 -22.74 -15.04
C PRO A 313 27.52 -23.15 -13.56
N ASP A 314 28.27 -24.22 -13.27
CA ASP A 314 28.44 -24.77 -11.93
C ASP A 314 27.16 -25.19 -11.19
N ARG A 315 26.13 -25.63 -11.94
CA ARG A 315 24.87 -26.12 -11.37
C ARG A 315 24.15 -25.06 -10.53
N ILE A 316 24.35 -23.78 -10.84
CA ILE A 316 23.48 -22.73 -10.31
C ILE A 316 22.12 -22.94 -10.98
N ASP A 317 21.08 -23.23 -10.20
CA ASP A 317 19.72 -23.38 -10.70
C ASP A 317 18.92 -22.10 -10.43
N PRO A 318 18.65 -21.28 -11.48
CA PRO A 318 17.82 -20.08 -11.35
C PRO A 318 16.43 -20.38 -10.79
N HIS A 319 15.84 -21.52 -11.12
CA HIS A 319 14.50 -21.90 -10.65
C HIS A 319 14.49 -22.24 -9.15
N ALA A 320 15.54 -22.90 -8.64
CA ALA A 320 15.67 -23.14 -7.21
C ALA A 320 15.83 -21.82 -6.42
N LEU A 321 16.66 -20.90 -6.92
CA LEU A 321 16.86 -19.59 -6.28
C LEU A 321 15.59 -18.73 -6.32
N PHE A 322 14.90 -18.71 -7.46
CA PHE A 322 13.60 -18.04 -7.60
C PHE A 322 12.56 -18.63 -6.63
N ARG A 323 12.44 -19.96 -6.52
CA ARG A 323 11.52 -20.60 -5.56
C ARG A 323 11.81 -20.19 -4.13
N ARG A 324 13.08 -20.13 -3.74
CA ARG A 324 13.49 -19.66 -2.40
C ARG A 324 13.08 -18.22 -2.14
N THR A 325 13.28 -17.32 -3.10
CA THR A 325 12.87 -15.92 -3.00
C THR A 325 11.35 -15.79 -2.94
N MET A 326 10.63 -16.55 -3.78
CA MET A 326 9.17 -16.62 -3.77
C MET A 326 8.63 -17.08 -2.42
N GLU A 327 9.16 -18.15 -1.83
CA GLU A 327 8.76 -18.64 -0.51
C GLU A 327 8.98 -17.60 0.59
N LYS A 328 10.12 -16.89 0.57
CA LYS A 328 10.40 -15.82 1.51
C LYS A 328 9.36 -14.70 1.41
N HIS A 329 9.06 -14.25 0.18
CA HIS A 329 8.07 -13.20 -0.06
C HIS A 329 6.63 -13.64 0.24
N LEU A 330 6.28 -14.90 0.00
CA LEU A 330 4.97 -15.46 0.39
C LEU A 330 4.76 -15.38 1.91
N ARG A 331 5.80 -15.67 2.71
CA ARG A 331 5.77 -15.49 4.17
C ARG A 331 5.63 -14.02 4.57
N VAL A 332 6.26 -13.10 3.85
CA VAL A 332 6.08 -11.65 4.14
C VAL A 332 4.66 -11.21 3.79
N MET A 333 4.14 -11.62 2.63
CA MET A 333 2.79 -11.29 2.18
C MET A 333 1.69 -11.78 3.13
N SER A 334 1.89 -12.91 3.82
CA SER A 334 0.92 -13.37 4.82
C SER A 334 0.76 -12.40 5.99
N HIS A 335 1.74 -11.53 6.25
CA HIS A 335 1.68 -10.49 7.29
C HIS A 335 1.31 -9.10 6.76
N LEU A 336 1.33 -8.87 5.44
CA LEU A 336 0.99 -7.56 4.87
C LEU A 336 -0.51 -7.24 4.99
N PRO A 337 -0.93 -6.01 5.29
CA PRO A 337 -2.34 -5.61 5.27
C PRO A 337 -2.99 -5.89 3.91
N TYR A 338 -4.28 -6.27 3.90
CA TYR A 338 -5.01 -6.52 2.64
C TYR A 338 -4.97 -5.32 1.70
N VAL A 339 -5.07 -4.10 2.25
CA VAL A 339 -4.99 -2.85 1.48
C VAL A 339 -3.68 -2.77 0.70
N THR A 340 -2.55 -3.07 1.33
CA THR A 340 -1.23 -3.08 0.70
C THR A 340 -1.18 -4.10 -0.43
N LEU A 341 -1.69 -5.31 -0.20
CA LEU A 341 -1.75 -6.36 -1.23
C LEU A 341 -2.62 -5.93 -2.43
N ALA A 342 -3.76 -5.28 -2.17
CA ALA A 342 -4.71 -4.90 -3.21
C ALA A 342 -4.24 -3.71 -4.05
N GLN A 343 -3.59 -2.71 -3.44
CA GLN A 343 -3.13 -1.51 -4.14
C GLN A 343 -1.78 -1.68 -4.82
N ARG A 344 -0.89 -2.48 -4.24
CA ARG A 344 0.51 -2.63 -4.69
C ARG A 344 0.77 -3.97 -5.36
N GLU A 345 -0.27 -4.61 -5.90
CA GLU A 345 -0.20 -5.94 -6.51
C GLU A 345 0.96 -6.06 -7.53
N GLN A 346 1.03 -5.11 -8.47
CA GLN A 346 2.08 -5.06 -9.50
C GLN A 346 3.47 -4.72 -8.94
N GLN A 347 3.54 -3.78 -7.98
CA GLN A 347 4.81 -3.36 -7.36
C GLN A 347 5.43 -4.48 -6.52
N ILE A 348 4.61 -5.22 -5.77
CA ILE A 348 5.06 -6.40 -5.02
C ILE A 348 5.58 -7.44 -6.01
N ALA A 349 4.85 -7.69 -7.10
CA ALA A 349 5.28 -8.64 -8.12
C ALA A 349 6.63 -8.25 -8.75
N SER A 350 6.83 -6.96 -9.09
CA SER A 350 8.10 -6.49 -9.66
C SER A 350 9.26 -6.57 -8.66
N LEU A 351 9.04 -6.22 -7.39
CA LEU A 351 10.05 -6.33 -6.33
C LEU A 351 10.51 -7.77 -6.13
N MET A 352 9.58 -8.74 -6.18
CA MET A 352 9.90 -10.16 -6.07
C MET A 352 10.80 -10.65 -7.21
N LEU A 353 10.55 -10.18 -8.43
CA LEU A 353 11.38 -10.49 -9.60
C LEU A 353 12.76 -9.85 -9.50
N GLU A 354 12.81 -8.58 -9.08
CA GLU A 354 14.06 -7.84 -8.90
C GLU A 354 14.95 -8.48 -7.82
N ASP A 355 14.37 -8.86 -6.68
CA ASP A 355 15.06 -9.58 -5.61
C ASP A 355 15.55 -10.95 -6.09
N SER A 356 14.77 -11.65 -6.92
CA SER A 356 15.18 -12.92 -7.51
C SER A 356 16.38 -12.73 -8.45
N ARG A 357 16.36 -11.69 -9.30
CA ARG A 357 17.50 -11.30 -10.14
C ARG A 357 18.74 -10.98 -9.30
N LYS A 358 18.59 -10.14 -8.27
CA LYS A 358 19.69 -9.76 -7.37
C LYS A 358 20.30 -10.98 -6.69
N LEU A 359 19.48 -11.91 -6.18
CA LEU A 359 19.96 -13.13 -5.54
C LEU A 359 20.76 -14.01 -6.52
N ILE A 360 20.28 -14.16 -7.76
CA ILE A 360 21.00 -14.92 -8.78
C ILE A 360 22.35 -14.26 -9.11
N MET A 361 22.38 -12.95 -9.31
CA MET A 361 23.63 -12.21 -9.56
C MET A 361 24.59 -12.30 -8.38
N GLN A 362 24.08 -12.24 -7.14
CA GLN A 362 24.87 -12.42 -5.93
C GLN A 362 25.46 -13.83 -5.84
N GLU A 363 24.70 -14.87 -6.15
CA GLU A 363 25.21 -16.25 -6.14
C GLU A 363 26.29 -16.46 -7.21
N VAL A 364 26.08 -15.96 -8.43
CA VAL A 364 27.07 -16.04 -9.52
C VAL A 364 28.36 -15.29 -9.15
N SER A 365 28.24 -14.05 -8.65
CA SER A 365 29.40 -13.25 -8.24
C SER A 365 30.13 -13.82 -7.02
N ALA A 366 29.41 -14.36 -6.03
CA ALA A 366 30.01 -15.03 -4.88
C ALA A 366 30.82 -16.25 -5.31
N ARG A 367 30.31 -17.05 -6.25
CA ARG A 367 31.05 -18.21 -6.80
C ARG A 367 32.25 -17.77 -7.65
N SER A 368 32.11 -16.73 -8.48
CA SER A 368 33.24 -16.19 -9.25
C SER A 368 34.37 -15.75 -8.32
N ARG A 369 34.08 -14.93 -7.29
CA ARG A 369 35.06 -14.50 -6.27
C ARG A 369 35.67 -15.69 -5.52
N ALA A 370 34.90 -16.73 -5.22
CA ALA A 370 35.43 -17.93 -4.58
C ALA A 370 36.44 -18.67 -5.49
N TYR A 371 36.24 -18.67 -6.80
CA TYR A 371 37.22 -19.21 -7.75
C TYR A 371 38.45 -18.35 -7.89
N GLU A 372 38.28 -17.03 -7.94
CA GLU A 372 39.38 -16.07 -7.93
C GLU A 372 40.28 -16.29 -6.71
N TYR A 373 39.69 -16.28 -5.50
CA TYR A 373 40.42 -16.50 -4.25
C TYR A 373 41.13 -17.87 -4.23
N ARG A 374 40.46 -18.93 -4.70
CA ARG A 374 41.08 -20.26 -4.80
C ARG A 374 42.21 -20.29 -5.82
N SER A 375 42.08 -19.57 -6.94
CA SER A 375 43.08 -19.43 -7.99
C SER A 375 44.30 -18.65 -7.47
N GLU A 376 44.11 -17.54 -6.77
CA GLU A 376 45.18 -16.75 -6.15
C GLU A 376 45.94 -17.52 -5.08
N ARG A 377 45.23 -18.19 -4.15
CA ARG A 377 45.86 -18.99 -3.10
C ARG A 377 46.72 -20.09 -3.70
N ARG A 378 46.26 -20.66 -4.81
CA ARG A 378 47.00 -21.60 -5.63
C ARG A 378 48.20 -20.93 -6.29
N HIS A 379 48.01 -19.82 -6.99
CA HIS A 379 49.06 -19.02 -7.61
C HIS A 379 50.22 -18.73 -6.64
N ARG A 380 49.92 -18.24 -5.43
CA ARG A 380 50.93 -17.98 -4.39
C ARG A 380 51.85 -19.18 -4.08
N ARG A 381 51.35 -20.42 -4.18
CA ARG A 381 52.13 -21.64 -3.92
C ARG A 381 53.16 -21.96 -5.01
N TRP A 382 53.04 -21.38 -6.19
CA TRP A 382 53.98 -21.60 -7.31
C TRP A 382 54.48 -20.31 -7.96
N VAL A 383 54.22 -19.15 -7.34
CA VAL A 383 54.91 -17.89 -7.68
C VAL A 383 56.43 -18.10 -7.67
N TRP A 384 56.94 -18.93 -6.76
CA TRP A 384 58.37 -19.26 -6.72
C TRP A 384 58.86 -19.92 -8.01
N VAL A 385 58.07 -20.82 -8.63
CA VAL A 385 58.41 -21.48 -9.90
C VAL A 385 58.56 -20.45 -11.01
N ASN A 386 57.63 -19.51 -11.10
CA ASN A 386 57.67 -18.42 -12.10
C ASN A 386 58.84 -17.47 -11.83
N LYS A 387 59.13 -17.16 -10.56
CA LYS A 387 60.29 -16.36 -10.17
C LYS A 387 61.60 -17.05 -10.54
N THR A 388 61.73 -18.35 -10.30
CA THR A 388 62.90 -19.14 -10.72
C THR A 388 63.05 -19.13 -12.24
N GLY A 389 61.94 -19.27 -12.99
CA GLY A 389 61.96 -19.13 -14.44
C GLY A 389 62.41 -17.74 -14.92
N ALA A 390 61.96 -16.68 -14.26
CA ALA A 390 62.37 -15.30 -14.56
C ALA A 390 63.86 -15.06 -14.26
N VAL A 391 64.37 -15.61 -13.15
CA VAL A 391 65.80 -15.57 -12.80
C VAL A 391 66.64 -16.31 -13.85
N LEU A 392 66.19 -17.47 -14.33
CA LEU A 392 66.87 -18.21 -15.40
C LEU A 392 66.89 -17.43 -16.73
N LEU A 393 65.79 -16.77 -17.09
CA LEU A 393 65.75 -15.89 -18.27
C LEU A 393 66.69 -14.69 -18.13
N HIS A 394 66.72 -14.08 -16.95
CA HIS A 394 67.62 -12.96 -16.68
C HIS A 394 69.09 -13.38 -16.71
N GLY A 395 69.40 -14.54 -16.13
CA GLY A 395 70.74 -15.16 -16.21
C GLY A 395 71.13 -15.49 -17.65
N ALA A 396 70.21 -16.05 -18.44
CA ALA A 396 70.45 -16.30 -19.87
C ALA A 396 70.74 -15.00 -20.64
N ALA A 397 69.99 -13.93 -20.37
CA ALA A 397 70.21 -12.62 -21.00
C ALA A 397 71.58 -12.03 -20.64
N ILE A 398 72.01 -12.13 -19.38
CA ILE A 398 73.34 -11.70 -18.93
C ILE A 398 74.42 -12.51 -19.64
N LEU A 399 74.30 -13.85 -19.68
CA LEU A 399 75.26 -14.72 -20.36
C LEU A 399 75.35 -14.42 -21.86
N LEU A 400 74.21 -14.14 -22.51
CA LEU A 400 74.16 -13.75 -23.91
C LEU A 400 74.86 -12.41 -24.15
N LEU A 401 74.63 -11.42 -23.27
CA LEU A 401 75.29 -10.13 -23.32
C LEU A 401 76.80 -10.26 -23.08
N SER A 402 77.22 -11.08 -22.11
CA SER A 402 78.64 -11.38 -21.86
C SER A 402 79.30 -12.04 -23.06
N CYS A 403 78.62 -12.99 -23.74
CA CYS A 403 79.12 -13.57 -24.98
C CYS A 403 79.25 -12.51 -26.08
N ALA A 404 78.25 -11.64 -26.27
CA ALA A 404 78.28 -10.56 -27.25
C ALA A 404 79.43 -9.57 -26.99
N MET A 405 79.63 -9.16 -25.73
CA MET A 405 80.72 -8.30 -25.31
C MET A 405 82.09 -8.97 -25.51
N PHE A 406 82.21 -10.27 -25.24
CA PHE A 406 83.43 -11.03 -25.51
C PHE A 406 83.75 -11.08 -27.01
N PHE A 407 82.75 -11.31 -27.86
CA PHE A 407 82.92 -11.25 -29.32
C PHE A 407 83.30 -9.85 -29.80
N ALA A 408 82.70 -8.79 -29.26
CA ALA A 408 83.05 -7.41 -29.59
C ALA A 408 84.49 -7.07 -29.16
N ALA A 409 84.89 -7.46 -27.95
CA ALA A 409 86.25 -7.26 -27.46
C ALA A 409 87.28 -8.05 -28.29
N ARG A 410 86.95 -9.28 -28.69
CA ARG A 410 87.78 -10.08 -29.58
C ARG A 410 87.91 -9.45 -30.96
N TYR A 411 86.81 -8.95 -31.54
CA TYR A 411 86.83 -8.26 -32.83
C TYR A 411 87.73 -7.01 -32.80
N VAL A 412 87.65 -6.22 -31.73
CA VAL A 412 88.53 -5.05 -31.53
C VAL A 412 90.00 -5.49 -31.36
N ALA A 413 90.26 -6.57 -30.63
CA ALA A 413 91.61 -7.11 -30.45
C ALA A 413 92.18 -7.72 -31.75
N ASP A 414 91.34 -8.34 -32.58
CA ASP A 414 91.70 -8.83 -33.93
C ASP A 414 92.08 -7.66 -34.84
N LEU A 415 91.33 -6.54 -34.81
CA LEU A 415 91.67 -5.31 -35.55
C LEU A 415 93.02 -4.70 -35.10
N ALA A 416 93.40 -4.90 -33.83
CA ALA A 416 94.70 -4.48 -33.28
C ALA A 416 95.84 -5.50 -33.48
N GLY A 417 95.58 -6.62 -34.18
CA GLY A 417 96.57 -7.66 -34.47
C GLY A 417 96.90 -8.61 -33.30
N MET A 418 96.13 -8.56 -32.21
CA MET A 418 96.37 -9.35 -30.98
C MET A 418 95.31 -10.43 -30.71
N GLY A 419 94.30 -10.61 -31.57
CA GLY A 419 93.14 -11.43 -31.20
C GLY A 419 93.39 -12.94 -31.07
N ASN A 420 94.55 -13.45 -31.51
CA ASN A 420 94.99 -14.83 -31.19
C ASN A 420 95.25 -15.09 -29.70
N TRP A 421 95.37 -14.04 -28.87
CA TRP A 421 95.54 -14.17 -27.42
C TRP A 421 94.24 -14.50 -26.68
N LEU A 422 93.07 -14.26 -27.30
CA LEU A 422 91.74 -14.53 -26.73
C LEU A 422 91.19 -15.90 -27.21
N GLY A 423 91.97 -16.96 -27.00
CA GLY A 423 91.58 -18.34 -27.33
C GLY A 423 90.49 -18.87 -26.40
N GLY A 424 89.22 -18.85 -26.83
CA GLY A 424 88.07 -19.19 -25.97
C GLY A 424 86.92 -19.93 -26.63
N ASN A 425 87.08 -20.49 -27.84
CA ASN A 425 85.96 -21.05 -28.62
C ASN A 425 85.19 -22.16 -27.87
N GLY A 426 85.89 -23.01 -27.11
CA GLY A 426 85.28 -24.05 -26.28
C GLY A 426 84.42 -23.48 -25.14
N LEU A 427 84.95 -22.51 -24.39
CA LEU A 427 84.22 -21.85 -23.30
C LEU A 427 83.00 -21.07 -23.81
N VAL A 428 83.12 -20.37 -24.94
CA VAL A 428 82.01 -19.65 -25.56
C VAL A 428 80.92 -20.62 -26.02
N SER A 429 81.27 -21.76 -26.61
CA SER A 429 80.28 -22.77 -27.01
C SER A 429 79.53 -23.37 -25.82
N GLN A 430 80.22 -23.60 -24.70
CA GLN A 430 79.60 -24.07 -23.44
C GLN A 430 78.70 -23.01 -22.82
N LEU A 431 79.11 -21.73 -22.84
CA LEU A 431 78.30 -20.61 -22.37
C LEU A 431 77.05 -20.41 -23.23
N LEU A 432 77.15 -20.55 -24.56
CA LEU A 432 76.01 -20.50 -25.47
C LEU A 432 75.04 -21.67 -25.23
N ALA A 433 75.54 -22.88 -25.01
CA ALA A 433 74.72 -24.04 -24.67
C ALA A 433 73.98 -23.85 -23.33
N LEU A 434 74.68 -23.33 -22.30
CA LEU A 434 74.07 -22.97 -21.01
C LEU A 434 73.03 -21.86 -21.15
N THR A 435 73.27 -20.87 -22.01
CA THR A 435 72.34 -19.78 -22.32
C THR A 435 71.06 -20.31 -22.97
N LEU A 436 71.19 -21.24 -23.93
CA LEU A 436 70.06 -21.89 -24.59
C LEU A 436 69.26 -22.77 -23.63
N ALA A 437 69.93 -23.59 -22.83
CA ALA A 437 69.28 -24.46 -21.84
C ALA A 437 68.56 -23.65 -20.75
N SER A 438 69.21 -22.62 -20.20
CA SER A 438 68.61 -21.72 -19.20
C SER A 438 67.49 -20.86 -19.79
N GLY A 439 67.62 -20.40 -21.03
CA GLY A 439 66.57 -19.66 -21.75
C GLY A 439 65.32 -20.50 -22.00
N LEU A 440 65.48 -21.75 -22.48
CA LEU A 440 64.37 -22.68 -22.70
C LEU A 440 63.71 -23.11 -21.39
N ALA A 441 64.50 -23.49 -20.38
CA ALA A 441 64.00 -23.84 -19.06
C ALA A 441 63.28 -22.65 -18.40
N GLY A 442 63.84 -21.45 -18.51
CA GLY A 442 63.25 -20.21 -18.03
C GLY A 442 61.90 -19.91 -18.70
N MET A 443 61.81 -20.03 -20.03
CA MET A 443 60.54 -19.86 -20.75
C MET A 443 59.48 -20.88 -20.34
N LEU A 444 59.84 -22.15 -20.16
CA LEU A 444 58.92 -23.21 -19.75
C LEU A 444 58.39 -22.98 -18.33
N LEU A 445 59.27 -22.59 -17.40
CA LEU A 445 58.91 -22.33 -16.00
C LEU A 445 58.06 -21.06 -15.85
N VAL A 446 58.33 -19.99 -16.61
CA VAL A 446 57.51 -18.77 -16.61
C VAL A 446 56.11 -19.05 -17.19
N ARG A 447 56.00 -19.91 -18.21
CA ARG A 447 54.72 -20.30 -18.82
C ARG A 447 54.01 -21.45 -18.08
N PHE A 448 54.59 -21.96 -16.99
CA PHE A 448 54.00 -23.05 -16.24
C PHE A 448 52.74 -22.59 -15.50
N VAL A 449 51.59 -23.18 -15.87
CA VAL A 449 50.33 -23.00 -15.14
C VAL A 449 49.81 -24.39 -14.78
N PRO A 450 49.66 -24.71 -13.49
CA PRO A 450 49.15 -26.01 -13.09
C PRO A 450 47.80 -26.32 -13.74
N PRO A 451 47.55 -27.59 -14.14
CA PRO A 451 46.30 -27.97 -14.78
C PRO A 451 45.07 -27.67 -13.91
N GLY A 452 45.25 -27.72 -12.59
CA GLY A 452 44.21 -27.37 -11.62
C GLY A 452 43.82 -25.88 -11.60
N THR A 453 44.72 -24.94 -11.89
CA THR A 453 44.37 -23.51 -11.98
C THR A 453 43.76 -23.14 -13.30
N ARG A 454 44.20 -23.76 -14.41
CA ARG A 454 43.55 -23.57 -15.71
C ARG A 454 42.06 -23.88 -15.65
N ARG A 455 41.67 -24.95 -14.94
CA ARG A 455 40.25 -25.29 -14.71
C ARG A 455 39.51 -24.24 -13.88
N LEU A 456 40.12 -23.69 -12.83
CA LEU A 456 39.49 -22.67 -11.98
C LEU A 456 39.32 -21.35 -12.73
N LEU A 457 40.32 -20.92 -13.49
CA LEU A 457 40.28 -19.72 -14.31
C LEU A 457 39.23 -19.81 -15.42
N ARG A 458 39.07 -20.98 -16.06
CA ARG A 458 37.99 -21.22 -17.04
C ARG A 458 36.61 -21.07 -16.40
N LYS A 459 36.39 -21.69 -15.22
CA LYS A 459 35.12 -21.55 -14.49
C LYS A 459 34.84 -20.12 -14.04
N GLN A 460 35.87 -19.40 -13.61
CA GLN A 460 35.75 -17.98 -13.27
C GLN A 460 35.33 -17.17 -14.50
N ALA A 461 36.02 -17.34 -15.64
CA ALA A 461 35.69 -16.65 -16.88
C ALA A 461 34.27 -16.97 -17.38
N GLU A 462 33.83 -18.23 -17.28
CA GLU A 462 32.45 -18.65 -17.61
C GLU A 462 31.41 -17.95 -16.72
N LEU A 463 31.69 -17.78 -15.42
CA LEU A 463 30.81 -17.06 -14.49
C LEU A 463 30.83 -15.55 -14.72
N ASP A 464 31.98 -14.96 -15.01
CA ASP A 464 32.11 -13.51 -15.30
C ASP A 464 31.43 -13.13 -16.63
N ASP A 465 31.55 -13.99 -17.65
CA ASP A 465 30.82 -13.82 -18.91
C ASP A 465 29.32 -14.00 -18.70
N SER A 466 28.91 -14.89 -17.79
CA SER A 466 27.51 -15.00 -17.39
C SER A 466 27.05 -13.68 -16.73
N LEU A 467 27.79 -13.12 -15.77
CA LEU A 467 27.45 -11.82 -15.15
C LEU A 467 27.29 -10.70 -16.16
N LYS A 468 28.20 -10.57 -17.12
CA LYS A 468 28.10 -9.56 -18.19
C LYS A 468 26.81 -9.73 -19.00
N ARG A 469 26.41 -10.98 -19.31
CA ARG A 469 25.13 -11.26 -19.98
C ARG A 469 23.92 -10.93 -19.12
N LEU A 470 24.04 -10.98 -17.79
CA LEU A 470 22.98 -10.63 -16.84
C LEU A 470 22.85 -9.12 -16.59
N GLU A 471 23.91 -8.35 -16.85
CA GLU A 471 23.95 -6.90 -16.69
C GLU A 471 23.46 -6.14 -17.93
N LEU A 472 23.47 -6.77 -19.11
CA LEU A 472 22.94 -6.20 -20.35
C LEU A 472 21.40 -6.07 -20.31
N PRO A 473 20.83 -4.91 -20.69
CA PRO A 473 19.40 -4.60 -20.59
C PRO A 473 18.49 -5.50 -21.42
#